data_AF-A0A921N2A2-F1
#
_entry.id   AF-A0A921N2A2-F1
#
_cell.length_a   1.000
_cell.length_b   1.000
_cell.length_c   1.000
_cell.angle_alpha   90.00
_cell.angle_beta   90.00
_cell.angle_gamma   90.00
#
_symmetry.space_group_name_H-M   'P 1'
#
loop_
_entity.id
_entity.type
_entity.pdbx_description
1 polymer ?
#
loop_
_entity_poly.entity_id
_entity_poly.type
_entity_poly.pdbx_seq_one_letter_code
_entity_poly.pdbx_strand_id
1 'polypeptide(L)'
;MKSIRIKPDEFKLEKFIDYYIDNVEELLSEYPNYISRVCLIDKDYMDVVIFDEDYEELENASDYKKLLLNEEYALHFAIGKTYEGTEKIEFIDGKKYALNHYLDDIYEDNSTIKDIGELSLNVDNLIGLLFDFEDEEIIISVVDFEHGGGLSNPRIREVDDSGDIENILKELIEKFNK
;
A
#
# COMPACT_ATOMS: atom_id res chain seq x y z
N MET A 1 -2.01 1.95 11.87
CA MET A 1 -0.81 2.72 12.21
C MET A 1 -1.15 4.20 12.16
N LYS A 2 -0.71 5.02 13.13
CA LYS A 2 -0.82 6.48 13.00
C LYS A 2 -0.12 6.96 11.73
N SER A 3 -0.78 7.83 10.96
CA SER A 3 -0.22 8.43 9.75
C SER A 3 1.20 8.97 9.99
N ILE A 4 2.13 8.63 9.12
CA ILE A 4 3.49 9.18 9.15
C ILE A 4 3.49 10.49 8.36
N ARG A 5 4.11 11.53 8.90
CA ARG A 5 4.26 12.83 8.22
C ARG A 5 5.74 13.06 7.93
N ILE A 6 6.07 13.36 6.67
CA ILE A 6 7.46 13.54 6.22
C ILE A 6 7.52 14.70 5.24
N LYS A 7 8.52 15.55 5.35
CA LYS A 7 8.71 16.61 4.36
C LYS A 7 9.16 16.05 3.01
N PRO A 8 8.72 16.63 1.87
CA PRO A 8 9.14 16.18 0.55
C PRO A 8 10.67 16.18 0.33
N ASP A 9 11.40 17.04 1.02
CA ASP A 9 12.85 17.11 0.95
C ASP A 9 13.56 16.10 1.88
N GLU A 10 12.86 15.45 2.80
CA GLU A 10 13.36 14.41 3.69
C GLU A 10 13.07 12.99 3.18
N PHE A 11 12.17 12.85 2.21
CA PHE A 11 11.78 11.57 1.61
C PHE A 11 12.28 11.42 0.16
N LYS A 12 12.83 10.26 -0.20
CA LYS A 12 13.25 9.93 -1.58
C LYS A 12 12.04 9.43 -2.39
N LEU A 13 11.01 10.26 -2.54
CA LEU A 13 9.72 9.89 -3.14
C LEU A 13 9.83 9.21 -4.51
N GLU A 14 10.58 9.80 -5.45
CA GLU A 14 10.76 9.21 -6.78
C GLU A 14 11.36 7.80 -6.71
N LYS A 15 12.32 7.58 -5.80
CA LYS A 15 12.91 6.24 -5.61
C LYS A 15 11.94 5.24 -5.00
N PHE A 16 11.03 5.68 -4.14
CA PHE A 16 9.97 4.82 -3.60
C PHE A 16 9.02 4.41 -4.72
N ILE A 17 8.61 5.36 -5.57
CA ILE A 17 7.71 5.10 -6.70
C ILE A 17 8.39 4.18 -7.72
N ASP A 18 9.65 4.43 -8.08
CA ASP A 18 10.43 3.55 -8.95
C ASP A 18 10.52 2.14 -8.36
N TYR A 19 10.86 2.03 -7.07
CA TYR A 19 10.89 0.75 -6.36
C TYR A 19 9.54 0.03 -6.41
N TYR A 20 8.43 0.74 -6.23
CA TYR A 20 7.10 0.15 -6.34
C TYR A 20 6.85 -0.37 -7.76
N ILE A 21 7.06 0.47 -8.79
CA ILE A 21 6.84 0.11 -10.19
C ILE A 21 7.68 -1.12 -10.59
N ASP A 22 8.92 -1.18 -10.14
CA ASP A 22 9.84 -2.29 -10.44
C ASP A 22 9.43 -3.63 -9.81
N ASN A 23 8.61 -3.64 -8.75
CA ASN A 23 8.31 -4.84 -7.96
C ASN A 23 6.82 -5.20 -7.89
N VAL A 24 5.91 -4.27 -8.19
CA VAL A 24 4.46 -4.47 -8.06
C VAL A 24 3.93 -5.60 -8.95
N GLU A 25 4.52 -5.80 -10.13
CA GLU A 25 4.11 -6.86 -11.04
C GLU A 25 4.26 -8.25 -10.41
N GLU A 26 5.34 -8.49 -9.64
CA GLU A 26 5.54 -9.77 -8.97
C GLU A 26 4.45 -10.04 -7.91
N LEU A 27 4.09 -9.01 -7.13
CA LEU A 27 3.09 -9.12 -6.09
C LEU A 27 1.66 -9.25 -6.65
N LEU A 28 1.35 -8.55 -7.75
CA LEU A 28 -0.01 -8.33 -8.23
C LEU A 28 -0.28 -8.82 -9.65
N SER A 29 0.57 -9.68 -10.22
CA SER A 29 0.46 -10.21 -11.59
C SER A 29 -0.90 -10.81 -11.97
N GLU A 30 -1.67 -11.29 -10.99
CA GLU A 30 -3.00 -11.87 -11.19
C GLU A 30 -4.15 -10.84 -11.18
N TYR A 31 -3.86 -9.59 -10.81
CA TYR A 31 -4.84 -8.50 -10.75
C TYR A 31 -4.78 -7.65 -12.03
N PRO A 32 -5.92 -7.04 -12.42
CA PRO A 32 -5.95 -6.14 -13.57
C PRO A 32 -5.15 -4.86 -13.31
N ASN A 33 -4.70 -4.20 -14.39
CA ASN A 33 -3.83 -3.02 -14.34
C ASN A 33 -4.32 -1.89 -13.42
N TYR A 34 -5.64 -1.67 -13.33
CA TYR A 34 -6.20 -0.63 -12.46
C TYR A 34 -6.03 -0.92 -10.95
N ILE A 35 -5.62 -2.13 -10.58
CA ILE A 35 -5.23 -2.55 -9.23
C ILE A 35 -3.70 -2.68 -9.11
N SER A 36 -3.04 -3.16 -10.16
CA SER A 36 -1.61 -3.50 -10.16
C SER A 36 -0.66 -2.38 -10.62
N ARG A 37 -1.13 -1.12 -10.64
CA ARG A 37 -0.33 0.09 -10.91
C ARG A 37 -0.26 0.99 -9.68
N VAL A 38 0.39 2.16 -9.80
CA VAL A 38 0.23 3.23 -8.81
C VAL A 38 -1.18 3.78 -8.97
N CYS A 39 -2.06 3.57 -7.99
CA CYS A 39 -3.45 4.01 -8.09
C CYS A 39 -3.55 5.50 -7.78
N LEU A 40 -4.22 6.27 -8.64
CA LEU A 40 -4.62 7.65 -8.33
C LEU A 40 -5.90 7.62 -7.49
N ILE A 41 -5.92 8.45 -6.45
CA ILE A 41 -7.08 8.64 -5.58
C ILE A 41 -7.57 10.07 -5.74
N ASP A 42 -8.83 10.21 -6.14
CA ASP A 42 -9.50 11.50 -6.15
C ASP A 42 -9.68 11.98 -4.71
N LYS A 43 -9.11 13.14 -4.36
CA LYS A 43 -9.12 13.67 -2.99
C LYS A 43 -10.49 14.14 -2.52
N ASP A 44 -11.37 14.55 -3.45
CA ASP A 44 -12.70 15.05 -3.11
C ASP A 44 -13.67 13.91 -2.81
N TYR A 45 -13.54 12.79 -3.54
CA TYR A 45 -14.44 11.64 -3.43
C TYR A 45 -13.82 10.45 -2.68
N MET A 46 -12.51 10.44 -2.46
CA MET A 46 -11.73 9.32 -1.91
C MET A 46 -11.91 8.02 -2.72
N ASP A 47 -12.18 8.18 -4.02
CA ASP A 47 -12.42 7.08 -4.95
C ASP A 47 -11.16 6.73 -5.73
N VAL A 48 -10.98 5.44 -6.00
CA VAL A 48 -9.88 4.93 -6.82
C VAL A 48 -10.18 5.19 -8.29
N VAL A 49 -9.29 5.91 -8.98
CA VAL A 49 -9.45 6.21 -10.41
C VAL A 49 -9.13 4.99 -11.25
N ILE A 50 -10.15 4.47 -11.94
CA ILE A 50 -10.06 3.23 -12.74
C ILE A 50 -9.94 3.45 -14.25
N PHE A 51 -10.17 4.66 -14.74
CA PHE A 51 -10.11 4.94 -16.18
C PHE A 51 -8.66 5.11 -16.62
N ASP A 52 -8.30 4.54 -17.78
CA ASP A 52 -6.93 4.58 -18.29
C ASP A 52 -6.56 5.96 -18.86
N GLU A 53 -7.55 6.75 -19.27
CA GLU A 53 -7.37 8.11 -19.83
C GLU A 53 -6.63 9.03 -18.84
N ASP A 54 -6.93 8.90 -17.54
CA ASP A 54 -6.28 9.69 -16.47
C ASP A 54 -4.78 9.35 -16.27
N TYR A 55 -4.29 8.30 -16.93
CA TYR A 55 -2.91 7.82 -16.83
C TYR A 55 -2.11 8.03 -18.12
N GLU A 56 -2.73 8.54 -19.20
CA GLU A 56 -2.07 8.66 -20.52
C GLU A 56 -0.81 9.52 -20.50
N GLU A 57 -0.73 10.49 -19.59
CA GLU A 57 0.42 11.40 -19.46
C GLU A 57 1.44 10.95 -18.39
N LEU A 58 1.23 9.80 -17.74
CA LEU A 58 2.06 9.32 -16.63
C LEU A 58 3.08 8.26 -17.09
N GLU A 59 4.30 8.71 -17.37
CA GLU A 59 5.35 7.83 -17.91
C GLU A 59 6.33 7.34 -16.84
N ASN A 60 6.57 8.13 -15.79
CA ASN A 60 7.64 7.85 -14.82
C ASN A 60 7.33 8.40 -13.42
N ALA A 61 8.16 8.03 -12.43
CA ALA A 61 8.00 8.45 -11.05
C ALA A 61 7.96 9.98 -10.82
N SER A 62 8.60 10.77 -11.69
CA SER A 62 8.57 12.23 -11.58
C SER A 62 7.18 12.78 -11.88
N ASP A 63 6.43 12.15 -12.77
CA ASP A 63 5.08 12.60 -13.13
C ASP A 63 4.10 12.33 -11.98
N TYR A 64 4.13 11.13 -11.38
CA TYR A 64 3.38 10.81 -10.17
C TYR A 64 3.72 11.76 -9.01
N LYS A 65 5.00 12.05 -8.79
CA LYS A 65 5.42 13.01 -7.76
C LYS A 65 4.84 14.40 -8.01
N LYS A 66 4.80 14.89 -9.26
CA LYS A 66 4.19 16.19 -9.57
C LYS A 66 2.71 16.18 -9.23
N LEU A 67 1.98 15.12 -9.58
CA LEU A 67 0.56 14.99 -9.25
C LEU A 67 0.33 15.09 -7.73
N LEU A 68 1.10 14.33 -6.95
CA LEU A 68 1.00 14.34 -5.49
C LEU A 68 1.30 15.73 -4.91
N LEU A 69 2.44 16.32 -5.28
CA LEU A 69 2.89 17.60 -4.70
C LEU A 69 2.11 18.81 -5.19
N ASN A 70 1.41 18.70 -6.32
CA ASN A 70 0.45 19.71 -6.78
C ASN A 70 -0.95 19.50 -6.19
N GLU A 71 -1.12 18.51 -5.32
CA GLU A 71 -2.39 18.16 -4.67
C GLU A 71 -3.50 17.78 -5.67
N GLU A 72 -3.13 17.31 -6.86
CA GLU A 72 -4.10 16.92 -7.90
C GLU A 72 -4.73 15.57 -7.57
N TYR A 73 -3.91 14.61 -7.14
CA TYR A 73 -4.32 13.28 -6.70
C TYR A 73 -3.49 12.86 -5.49
N ALA A 74 -4.10 12.07 -4.61
CA ALA A 74 -3.34 11.23 -3.70
C ALA A 74 -2.87 9.97 -4.44
N LEU A 75 -1.77 9.37 -3.99
CA LEU A 75 -1.19 8.17 -4.58
C LEU A 75 -1.36 6.98 -3.65
N HIS A 76 -1.94 5.90 -4.17
CA HIS A 76 -2.14 4.67 -3.44
C HIS A 76 -1.27 3.54 -4.01
N PHE A 77 -0.57 2.85 -3.12
CA PHE A 77 0.37 1.77 -3.44
C PHE A 77 -0.03 0.50 -2.72
N ALA A 78 -0.37 -0.56 -3.46
CA ALA A 78 -0.64 -1.88 -2.88
C ALA A 78 0.69 -2.59 -2.57
N ILE A 79 1.11 -2.55 -1.30
CA ILE A 79 2.43 -3.02 -0.84
C ILE A 79 2.42 -4.41 -0.22
N GLY A 80 1.24 -4.99 -0.04
CA GLY A 80 1.10 -6.32 0.53
C GLY A 80 -0.20 -6.98 0.13
N LYS A 81 -0.23 -8.29 0.30
CA LYS A 81 -1.36 -9.14 -0.05
C LYS A 81 -1.58 -10.16 1.05
N THR A 82 -2.83 -10.30 1.46
CA THR A 82 -3.28 -11.37 2.34
C THR A 82 -3.71 -12.57 1.49
N TYR A 83 -3.47 -13.78 1.99
CA TYR A 83 -3.90 -15.02 1.38
C TYR A 83 -4.80 -15.77 2.37
N GLU A 84 -6.10 -15.57 2.25
CA GLU A 84 -7.09 -16.07 3.21
C GLU A 84 -6.99 -17.60 3.35
N GLY A 85 -6.93 -18.31 2.21
CA GLY A 85 -6.87 -19.77 2.16
C GLY A 85 -5.59 -20.40 2.70
N THR A 86 -4.55 -19.61 2.99
CA THR A 86 -3.27 -20.13 3.51
C THR A 86 -2.75 -19.41 4.75
N GLU A 87 -3.54 -18.49 5.32
CA GLU A 87 -3.18 -17.67 6.48
C GLU A 87 -1.78 -17.07 6.32
N LYS A 88 -1.54 -16.34 5.24
CA LYS A 88 -0.24 -15.72 4.94
C LYS A 88 -0.37 -14.29 4.48
N ILE A 89 0.69 -13.53 4.69
CA ILE A 89 0.89 -12.20 4.11
C ILE A 89 2.16 -12.22 3.28
N GLU A 90 2.10 -11.63 2.10
CA GLU A 90 3.26 -11.35 1.24
C GLU A 90 3.38 -9.86 1.01
N PHE A 91 4.59 -9.33 1.12
CA PHE A 91 4.89 -7.92 0.84
C PHE A 91 5.60 -7.75 -0.50
N ILE A 92 5.61 -6.52 -0.98
CA ILE A 92 6.24 -6.11 -2.25
C ILE A 92 7.75 -6.41 -2.32
N ASP A 93 8.43 -6.62 -1.19
CA ASP A 93 9.83 -7.07 -1.16
C ASP A 93 9.98 -8.60 -1.22
N GLY A 94 8.90 -9.33 -1.47
CA GLY A 94 8.84 -10.79 -1.55
C GLY A 94 8.86 -11.50 -0.19
N LYS A 95 8.95 -10.76 0.93
CA LYS A 95 8.90 -11.37 2.26
C LYS A 95 7.52 -11.91 2.54
N LYS A 96 7.48 -13.12 3.11
CA LYS A 96 6.26 -13.83 3.45
C LYS A 96 6.21 -14.10 4.95
N TYR A 97 5.05 -13.87 5.53
CA TYR A 97 4.77 -14.07 6.94
C TYR A 97 3.58 -15.00 7.08
N ALA A 98 3.64 -15.90 8.07
CA ALA A 98 2.48 -16.68 8.47
C ALA A 98 1.59 -15.85 9.41
N LEU A 99 0.28 -15.93 9.23
CA LEU A 99 -0.74 -15.45 10.16
C LEU A 99 -1.06 -16.59 11.11
N ASN A 100 -0.65 -16.48 12.37
CA ASN A 100 -0.91 -17.53 13.36
C ASN A 100 -1.81 -16.97 14.46
N HIS A 101 -3.11 -17.30 14.40
CA HIS A 101 -4.08 -16.89 15.41
C HIS A 101 -4.17 -17.87 16.61
N TYR A 102 -3.71 -19.11 16.47
CA TYR A 102 -3.85 -20.15 17.51
C TYR A 102 -2.72 -21.19 17.50
N LEU A 103 -1.54 -20.87 18.05
CA LEU A 103 -0.57 -21.90 18.45
C LEU A 103 0.20 -21.43 19.69
N ASP A 104 -0.21 -21.92 20.87
CA ASP A 104 0.52 -21.77 22.15
C ASP A 104 1.87 -22.52 22.18
N ASP A 105 2.17 -23.30 21.15
CA ASP A 105 3.40 -24.05 20.96
C ASP A 105 3.72 -23.95 19.47
N ILE A 106 4.82 -23.29 19.05
CA ILE A 106 6.13 -23.86 18.66
C ILE A 106 6.96 -22.74 17.99
N TYR A 107 8.07 -22.35 18.63
CA TYR A 107 9.13 -21.44 18.17
C TYR A 107 8.69 -20.04 17.72
N GLU A 108 9.17 -19.00 18.42
CA GLU A 108 9.14 -17.61 17.94
C GLU A 108 9.97 -17.51 16.65
N ASP A 109 9.37 -17.85 15.52
CA ASP A 109 9.97 -17.58 14.23
C ASP A 109 9.69 -16.13 13.89
N ASN A 110 10.73 -15.37 13.55
CA ASN A 110 10.66 -13.93 13.25
C ASN A 110 9.74 -13.59 12.05
N SER A 111 9.24 -14.61 11.35
CA SER A 111 8.37 -14.50 10.18
C SER A 111 6.90 -14.82 10.51
N THR A 112 6.44 -14.43 11.70
CA THR A 112 5.06 -14.64 12.17
C THR A 112 4.40 -13.31 12.48
N ILE A 113 3.19 -13.09 11.96
CA ILE A 113 2.31 -11.98 12.30
C ILE A 113 1.17 -12.55 13.15
N LYS A 114 1.00 -12.01 14.37
CA LYS A 114 -0.03 -12.47 15.32
C LYS A 114 -1.23 -11.54 15.31
N ASP A 115 -0.97 -10.25 15.13
CA ASP A 115 -1.97 -9.20 15.10
C ASP A 115 -1.81 -8.34 13.84
N ILE A 116 -2.93 -8.12 13.16
CA ILE A 116 -3.03 -7.26 11.97
C ILE A 116 -3.84 -6.00 12.26
N GLY A 117 -4.27 -5.80 13.51
CA GLY A 117 -5.12 -4.70 13.92
C GLY A 117 -6.47 -4.72 13.20
N GLU A 118 -6.82 -3.60 12.57
CA GLU A 118 -8.08 -3.41 11.86
C GLU A 118 -8.00 -3.77 10.37
N LEU A 119 -6.86 -4.29 9.89
CA LEU A 119 -6.74 -4.78 8.51
C LEU A 119 -7.67 -5.99 8.30
N SER A 120 -8.23 -6.11 7.10
CA SER A 120 -9.14 -7.19 6.75
C SER A 120 -8.41 -8.35 6.06
N LEU A 121 -8.73 -9.58 6.47
CA LEU A 121 -8.25 -10.83 5.85
C LEU A 121 -9.22 -11.42 4.82
N ASN A 122 -10.39 -10.81 4.63
CA ASN A 122 -11.42 -11.38 3.78
C ASN A 122 -11.05 -11.16 2.29
N VAL A 123 -11.22 -12.19 1.46
CA VAL A 123 -11.20 -12.09 -0.01
C VAL A 123 -9.85 -11.66 -0.60
N ASP A 124 -8.74 -12.16 -0.04
CA ASP A 124 -7.38 -11.83 -0.50
C ASP A 124 -7.18 -10.31 -0.65
N ASN A 125 -7.55 -9.58 0.40
CA ASN A 125 -7.41 -8.13 0.48
C ASN A 125 -5.95 -7.71 0.34
N LEU A 126 -5.78 -6.51 -0.22
CA LEU A 126 -4.48 -5.89 -0.40
C LEU A 126 -4.23 -4.89 0.74
N ILE A 127 -2.98 -4.81 1.18
CA ILE A 127 -2.51 -3.85 2.16
C ILE A 127 -1.89 -2.70 1.38
N GLY A 128 -2.41 -1.49 1.58
CA GLY A 128 -1.99 -0.31 0.86
C GLY A 128 -1.27 0.71 1.73
N LEU A 129 -0.46 1.55 1.08
CA LEU A 129 -0.05 2.84 1.61
C LEU A 129 -0.70 3.94 0.78
N LEU A 130 -1.41 4.84 1.44
CA LEU A 130 -1.96 6.05 0.85
C LEU A 130 -1.00 7.20 1.15
N PHE A 131 -0.51 7.85 0.10
CA PHE A 131 0.30 9.04 0.16
C PHE A 131 -0.57 10.22 -0.24
N ASP A 132 -0.77 11.13 0.71
CA ASP A 132 -1.39 12.43 0.46
C ASP A 132 -0.38 13.55 0.72
N PHE A 133 -0.66 14.74 0.21
CA PHE A 133 0.11 15.94 0.44
C PHE A 133 -0.78 17.03 1.01
N GLU A 134 -0.48 17.44 2.24
CA GLU A 134 -1.18 18.52 2.97
C GLU A 134 -0.17 19.25 3.86
N ASP A 135 -0.39 20.55 4.10
CA ASP A 135 0.44 21.35 5.01
C ASP A 135 1.97 21.28 4.71
N GLU A 136 2.35 21.20 3.44
CA GLU A 136 3.74 21.02 2.97
C GLU A 136 4.41 19.69 3.40
N GLU A 137 3.63 18.71 3.86
CA GLU A 137 4.07 17.39 4.30
C GLU A 137 3.42 16.28 3.48
N ILE A 138 4.18 15.21 3.22
CA ILE A 138 3.63 13.95 2.72
C ILE A 138 3.06 13.19 3.92
N ILE A 139 1.77 12.89 3.87
CA ILE A 139 1.05 12.08 4.85
C ILE A 139 0.96 10.66 4.30
N ILE A 140 1.47 9.69 5.05
CA ILE A 140 1.46 8.27 4.67
C ILE A 140 0.55 7.52 5.65
N SER A 141 -0.60 7.07 5.17
CA SER A 141 -1.58 6.26 5.90
C SER A 141 -1.55 4.80 5.43
N VAL A 142 -1.84 3.87 6.33
CA VAL A 142 -2.10 2.46 5.96
C VAL A 142 -3.55 2.35 5.56
N VAL A 143 -3.82 1.64 4.47
CA VAL A 143 -5.20 1.37 4.02
C VAL A 143 -5.42 -0.12 3.79
N ASP A 144 -6.64 -0.57 4.07
CA ASP A 144 -7.19 -1.75 3.43
C ASP A 144 -7.57 -1.39 1.99
N PHE A 145 -7.11 -2.18 1.04
CA PHE A 145 -7.45 -2.03 -0.36
C PHE A 145 -8.30 -3.22 -0.85
N GLU A 146 -9.60 -2.96 -0.96
CA GLU A 146 -10.58 -3.88 -1.49
C GLU A 146 -10.55 -3.79 -3.02
N HIS A 147 -9.99 -4.81 -3.69
CA HIS A 147 -9.85 -4.84 -5.15
C HIS A 147 -11.17 -5.08 -5.91
N GLY A 148 -12.24 -5.43 -5.19
CA GLY A 148 -13.59 -5.58 -5.74
C GLY A 148 -13.83 -6.84 -6.58
N GLY A 149 -12.85 -7.75 -6.67
CA GLY A 149 -12.95 -9.06 -7.32
C GLY A 149 -13.34 -9.00 -8.80
N GLY A 150 -13.12 -7.87 -9.48
CA GLY A 150 -13.57 -7.62 -10.84
C GLY A 150 -15.09 -7.48 -11.01
N LEU A 151 -15.86 -7.45 -9.91
CA LEU A 151 -17.32 -7.32 -9.91
C LEU A 151 -17.78 -5.94 -9.42
N SER A 152 -16.94 -5.23 -8.68
CA SER A 152 -17.21 -3.93 -8.11
C SER A 152 -15.99 -3.02 -8.25
N ASN A 153 -16.22 -1.71 -8.15
CA ASN A 153 -15.13 -0.76 -8.14
C ASN A 153 -14.25 -0.97 -6.91
N PRO A 154 -12.93 -0.85 -7.06
CA PRO A 154 -12.03 -0.96 -5.93
C PRO A 154 -12.25 0.20 -4.94
N ARG A 155 -11.93 -0.07 -3.67
CA ARG A 155 -12.13 0.88 -2.57
C ARG A 155 -10.95 0.81 -1.61
N ILE A 156 -10.63 1.95 -1.02
CA ILE A 156 -9.65 2.03 0.07
C ILE A 156 -10.35 2.43 1.36
N ARG A 157 -9.82 1.94 2.48
CA ARG A 157 -10.25 2.34 3.82
C ARG A 157 -9.02 2.53 4.69
N GLU A 158 -8.84 3.73 5.23
CA GLU A 158 -7.77 3.99 6.19
C GLU A 158 -7.91 3.14 7.46
N VAL A 159 -6.75 2.76 7.99
CA VAL A 159 -6.61 1.85 9.12
C VAL A 159 -5.73 2.48 10.21
N ASP A 160 -6.36 2.75 11.35
CA ASP A 160 -5.71 3.44 12.48
C ASP A 160 -4.78 2.51 13.27
N ASP A 161 -5.04 1.19 13.26
CA ASP A 161 -4.22 0.16 13.89
C ASP A 161 -3.95 -1.00 12.91
N SER A 162 -2.67 -1.29 12.70
CA SER A 162 -2.22 -2.37 11.80
C SER A 162 -1.46 -3.46 12.54
N GLY A 163 -1.48 -3.48 13.88
CA GLY A 163 -0.83 -4.50 14.69
C GLY A 163 0.67 -4.65 14.38
N ASP A 164 1.13 -5.90 14.27
CA ASP A 164 2.54 -6.25 14.03
C ASP A 164 3.05 -5.77 12.66
N ILE A 165 2.14 -5.54 11.69
CA ILE A 165 2.47 -5.05 10.35
C ILE A 165 3.02 -3.62 10.40
N GLU A 166 2.65 -2.84 11.42
CA GLU A 166 3.10 -1.44 11.57
C GLU A 166 4.63 -1.31 11.46
N ASN A 167 5.38 -2.19 12.14
CA ASN A 167 6.84 -2.12 12.12
C ASN A 167 7.42 -2.48 10.75
N ILE A 168 6.81 -3.45 10.05
CA ILE A 168 7.22 -3.86 8.70
C ILE A 168 7.05 -2.69 7.72
N LEU A 169 5.91 -1.98 7.81
CA LEU A 169 5.63 -0.83 6.94
C LEU A 169 6.53 0.36 7.26
N LYS A 170 6.80 0.62 8.54
CA LYS A 170 7.77 1.64 8.95
C LYS A 170 9.16 1.35 8.42
N GLU A 171 9.66 0.13 8.59
CA GLU A 171 10.96 -0.28 8.04
C GLU A 171 11.00 -0.14 6.51
N LEU A 172 9.90 -0.44 5.80
CA LEU A 172 9.82 -0.23 4.36
C LEU A 172 9.94 1.25 4.00
N ILE A 173 9.18 2.13 4.66
CA ILE A 173 9.17 3.58 4.41
C ILE A 173 10.53 4.19 4.77
N GLU A 174 11.12 3.82 5.91
CA GLU A 174 12.38 4.37 6.41
C GLU A 174 13.57 4.13 5.47
N LYS A 175 13.55 3.07 4.65
CA LYS A 175 14.57 2.84 3.60
C LYS A 175 14.69 4.00 2.62
N PHE A 176 13.63 4.79 2.47
CA PHE A 176 13.54 5.90 1.53
C PHE A 176 13.71 7.26 2.20
N ASN A 177 13.89 7.33 3.52
CA ASN A 177 14.29 8.57 4.18
C ASN A 177 15.69 9.02 3.68
N LYS A 178 15.94 10.33 3.64
CA LYS A 178 17.18 10.88 3.09
C LYS A 178 18.41 10.61 3.93
#